data_AF-A0A159ZBE2-F1
#
_entry.id   AF-A0A159ZBE2-F1
#
_cell.length_a   1.000
_cell.length_b   1.000
_cell.length_c   1.000
_cell.angle_alpha   90.00
_cell.angle_beta   90.00
_cell.angle_gamma   90.00
#
_symmetry.space_group_name_H-M   'P 1'
#
loop_
_entity.id
_entity.type
_entity.pdbx_description
1 polymer ?
#
loop_
_entity_poly.entity_id
_entity_poly.type
_entity_poly.pdbx_seq_one_letter_code
_entity_poly.pdbx_strand_id
1 'polypeptide(L)'
;MTDTATHTSHPDIINRLKRADGHLRSIIEMLEAGRPCLDVAQQLQAVEKAVAQAKKALIHDHIDHCLEDITGPLPRDQRAQVEEFKLITKYL
;
A
#
# COMPACT_ATOMS: atom_id res chain seq x y z
N MET A 1 -10.63 -24.54 0.74
CA MET A 1 -10.13 -23.84 1.94
C MET A 1 -9.14 -22.81 1.44
N THR A 2 -9.56 -21.55 1.34
CA THR A 2 -8.75 -20.44 0.82
C THR A 2 -7.64 -20.16 1.83
N ASP A 3 -6.45 -20.67 1.55
CA ASP A 3 -5.28 -20.45 2.38
C ASP A 3 -4.95 -18.96 2.35
N THR A 4 -5.21 -18.29 3.47
CA THR A 4 -4.98 -16.86 3.63
C THR A 4 -3.50 -16.71 3.94
N ALA A 5 -2.68 -16.79 2.89
CA ALA A 5 -1.23 -16.60 2.99
C ALA A 5 -0.98 -15.29 3.73
N THR A 6 -0.50 -15.40 4.97
CA THR A 6 -0.23 -14.25 5.82
C THR A 6 1.05 -13.63 5.31
N HIS A 7 0.92 -12.65 4.41
CA HIS A 7 2.05 -12.04 3.71
C HIS A 7 3.04 -11.34 4.66
N THR A 8 4.33 -11.46 4.37
CA THR A 8 5.44 -10.91 5.15
C THR A 8 5.43 -9.37 5.19
N SER A 9 4.78 -8.69 4.23
CA SER A 9 4.68 -7.22 4.19
C SER A 9 3.53 -6.61 5.00
N HIS A 10 2.55 -7.44 5.40
CA HIS A 10 1.37 -6.95 6.14
C HIS A 10 1.73 -6.11 7.37
N PRO A 11 2.76 -6.43 8.18
CA PRO A 11 3.16 -5.60 9.30
C PRO A 11 3.48 -4.14 8.91
N ASP A 12 4.16 -3.93 7.78
CA ASP A 12 4.55 -2.59 7.31
C ASP A 12 3.36 -1.81 6.76
N ILE A 13 2.46 -2.49 6.04
CA ILE A 13 1.21 -1.91 5.55
C ILE A 13 0.33 -1.51 6.75
N ILE A 14 0.19 -2.39 7.74
CA ILE A 14 -0.53 -2.12 8.99
C ILE A 14 0.08 -0.92 9.71
N ASN A 15 1.40 -0.83 9.82
CA ASN A 15 2.09 0.30 10.45
C ASN A 15 1.88 1.62 9.70
N ARG A 16 1.77 1.60 8.37
CA ARG A 16 1.41 2.78 7.56
C ARG A 16 -0.03 3.20 7.80
N LEU A 17 -0.96 2.26 7.81
CA LEU A 17 -2.38 2.52 8.05
C LEU A 17 -2.64 3.03 9.47
N LYS A 18 -1.95 2.50 10.50
CA LYS A 18 -2.02 3.01 11.87
C LYS A 18 -1.57 4.47 11.99
N ARG A 19 -0.54 4.87 11.24
CA ARG A 19 -0.11 6.27 11.19
C ARG A 19 -1.15 7.17 10.51
N ALA A 20 -1.74 6.70 9.40
CA ALA A 20 -2.83 7.41 8.73
C ALA A 20 -4.07 7.55 9.64
N ASP A 21 -4.42 6.52 10.43
CA ASP A 21 -5.49 6.57 11.44
C ASP A 21 -5.21 7.64 12.51
N GLY A 22 -3.99 7.70 13.05
CA GLY A 22 -3.59 8.75 13.98
C GLY A 22 -3.72 10.15 13.40
N HIS A 23 -3.27 10.35 12.16
CA HIS A 23 -3.42 11.64 11.47
C HIS A 23 -4.90 12.00 11.24
N LEU A 24 -5.73 11.02 10.88
CA LEU A 24 -7.16 11.25 10.67
C LEU A 24 -7.85 11.69 11.96
N ARG A 25 -7.47 11.14 13.12
CA ARG A 25 -7.96 11.61 14.42
C ARG A 25 -7.61 13.07 14.67
N SER A 26 -6.36 13.48 14.42
CA SER A 26 -5.98 14.90 14.54
C SER A 26 -6.75 15.80 13.57
N ILE A 27 -7.11 15.33 12.38
CA ILE A 27 -7.96 16.11 11.45
C ILE A 27 -9.36 16.34 12.03
N ILE A 28 -9.94 15.32 12.67
CA ILE A 28 -11.23 15.44 13.34
C ILE A 28 -11.13 16.49 14.46
N GLU A 29 -10.09 16.42 15.29
CA GLU A 29 -9.84 17.43 16.33
C GLU A 29 -9.66 18.84 15.75
N MET A 30 -9.00 18.97 14.59
CA MET A 30 -8.86 20.26 13.90
C MET A 30 -10.21 20.84 13.46
N LEU A 31 -11.11 19.99 12.95
CA LEU A 31 -12.46 20.37 12.56
C LEU A 31 -13.29 20.80 13.77
N GLU A 32 -13.24 20.02 14.86
CA GLU A 32 -13.93 20.32 16.12
C GLU A 32 -13.42 21.63 16.75
N ALA A 33 -12.12 21.90 16.65
CA ALA A 33 -11.50 23.14 17.12
C ALA A 33 -11.70 24.34 16.17
N GLY A 34 -12.40 24.18 15.04
CA GLY A 34 -12.67 25.26 14.10
C GLY A 34 -11.40 25.80 13.39
N ARG A 35 -10.41 24.94 13.13
CA ARG A 35 -9.19 25.32 12.42
C ARG A 35 -9.47 25.78 10.99
N PRO A 36 -8.58 26.59 10.38
CA PRO A 36 -8.75 27.06 9.00
C PRO A 36 -8.93 25.91 8.01
N CYS A 37 -9.90 26.04 7.09
CA CYS A 37 -10.19 25.01 6.08
C CYS A 37 -8.98 24.63 5.22
N LEU A 38 -8.07 25.59 4.97
CA LEU A 38 -6.84 25.34 4.22
C LEU A 38 -5.93 24.35 4.94
N ASP A 39 -5.73 24.52 6.25
CA ASP A 39 -4.90 23.63 7.06
C ASP A 39 -5.50 22.21 7.08
N VAL A 40 -6.82 22.12 7.28
CA VAL A 40 -7.55 20.85 7.28
C VAL A 40 -7.42 20.14 5.92
N ALA A 41 -7.59 20.87 4.81
CA ALA A 41 -7.47 20.31 3.46
C ALA A 41 -6.05 19.78 3.18
N GLN A 42 -5.01 20.48 3.66
CA GLN A 42 -3.63 20.01 3.54
C GLN A 42 -3.39 18.71 4.31
N GLN A 43 -3.92 18.59 5.53
CA GLN A 43 -3.79 17.36 6.32
C GLN A 43 -4.57 16.20 5.69
N LEU A 44 -5.78 16.45 5.17
CA LEU A 44 -6.54 15.45 4.43
C LEU A 44 -5.77 14.92 3.22
N GLN A 45 -5.13 15.80 2.45
CA GLN A 45 -4.28 15.39 1.32
C GLN A 45 -3.09 14.52 1.78
N ALA A 46 -2.51 14.81 2.94
CA ALA A 46 -1.42 14.00 3.49
C ALA A 46 -1.89 12.58 3.85
N VAL A 47 -3.09 12.46 4.45
CA VAL A 47 -3.72 11.16 4.76
C VAL A 47 -4.06 10.39 3.48
N GLU A 48 -4.66 11.06 2.49
CA GLU A 48 -4.96 10.45 1.18
C GLU A 48 -3.69 9.86 0.54
N LYS A 49 -2.60 10.63 0.50
CA LYS A 49 -1.31 10.15 -0.01
C LYS A 49 -0.79 8.95 0.79
N ALA A 50 -0.89 8.97 2.11
CA ALA A 50 -0.44 7.85 2.95
C ALA A 50 -1.23 6.56 2.64
N VAL A 51 -2.55 6.67 2.49
CA VAL A 51 -3.43 5.54 2.14
C VAL A 51 -3.15 5.04 0.72
N ALA A 52 -2.96 5.95 -0.24
CA ALA A 52 -2.61 5.59 -1.61
C ALA A 52 -1.30 4.80 -1.68
N GLN A 53 -0.28 5.20 -0.90
CA GLN A 53 0.98 4.46 -0.80
C GLN A 53 0.83 3.10 -0.13
N ALA A 54 -0.01 2.99 0.92
CA ALA A 54 -0.30 1.70 1.54
C ALA A 54 -1.00 0.74 0.57
N LYS A 55 -1.97 1.23 -0.21
CA LYS A 55 -2.65 0.47 -1.27
C LYS A 55 -1.67 -0.02 -2.33
N LYS A 56 -0.77 0.86 -2.79
CA LYS A 56 0.25 0.52 -3.78
C LYS A 56 1.18 -0.59 -3.28
N ALA A 57 1.66 -0.47 -2.04
CA ALA A 57 2.47 -1.50 -1.40
C ALA A 57 1.74 -2.85 -1.31
N LEU A 58 0.45 -2.84 -0.95
CA LEU A 58 -0.37 -4.06 -0.91
C LEU A 58 -0.49 -4.73 -2.29
N ILE A 59 -0.74 -3.93 -3.33
CA ILE A 59 -0.85 -4.46 -4.70
C ILE A 59 0.48 -5.07 -5.16
N HIS A 60 1.60 -4.40 -4.89
CA HIS A 60 2.93 -4.91 -5.24
C HIS A 60 3.24 -6.23 -4.54
N ASP A 61 3.01 -6.29 -3.23
CA ASP A 61 3.25 -7.50 -2.44
C ASP A 61 2.39 -8.68 -2.93
N HIS A 62 1.12 -8.41 -3.26
CA HIS A 62 0.24 -9.44 -3.80
C HIS A 62 0.70 -9.93 -5.18
N ILE A 63 1.10 -9.02 -6.08
CA ILE A 63 1.57 -9.38 -7.41
C ILE A 63 2.86 -10.20 -7.32
N ASP A 64 3.81 -9.77 -6.49
CA ASP A 64 5.09 -10.46 -6.31
C ASP A 64 4.87 -11.91 -5.87
N HIS A 65 3.97 -12.11 -4.90
CA HIS A 65 3.68 -13.44 -4.36
C HIS A 65 2.84 -14.31 -5.31
N CYS A 66 1.76 -13.77 -5.89
CA CYS A 66 0.93 -14.54 -6.83
C CYS A 66 1.70 -14.97 -8.08
N LEU A 67 2.60 -14.13 -8.58
CA LEU A 67 3.44 -14.52 -9.72
C LEU A 67 4.39 -15.65 -9.35
N GLU A 68 4.97 -15.64 -8.15
CA GLU A 68 5.85 -16.71 -7.67
C GLU A 68 5.09 -18.03 -7.46
N ASP A 69 3.88 -17.97 -6.88
CA ASP A 69 3.03 -19.14 -6.64
C ASP A 69 2.52 -19.79 -7.93
N ILE A 70 2.11 -18.97 -8.92
CA ILE A 70 1.54 -19.48 -10.19
C ILE A 70 2.61 -20.05 -11.12
N THR A 71 3.81 -19.48 -11.12
CA THR A 71 4.81 -19.79 -12.15
C THR A 71 5.74 -20.95 -11.80
N GLY A 72 5.90 -21.29 -10.52
CA GLY A 72 6.81 -22.36 -10.10
C GLY A 72 8.25 -22.19 -10.62
N PRO A 73 9.02 -23.27 -10.80
CA PRO A 73 10.38 -23.17 -11.33
C PRO A 73 10.38 -22.77 -12.82
N LEU A 74 10.51 -21.48 -13.11
CA LEU A 74 10.63 -20.97 -14.48
C LEU A 74 12.05 -21.09 -15.06
N PRO A 75 12.19 -21.31 -16.39
CA PRO A 75 13.43 -21.10 -17.13
C PRO A 75 13.90 -19.63 -17.08
N ARG A 76 15.21 -19.38 -17.26
CA ARG A 76 15.83 -18.04 -17.03
C ARG A 76 15.22 -16.91 -17.87
N ASP A 77 14.86 -17.19 -19.12
CA ASP A 77 14.24 -16.25 -20.06
C ASP A 77 12.84 -15.82 -19.62
N GLN A 78 12.03 -16.74 -19.09
CA GLN A 78 10.70 -16.43 -18.56
C GLN A 78 10.77 -15.70 -17.21
N ARG A 79 11.75 -16.01 -16.36
CA ARG A 79 12.00 -15.24 -15.13
C ARG A 79 12.31 -13.77 -15.42
N ALA A 80 13.09 -13.50 -16.48
CA ALA A 80 13.42 -12.13 -16.86
C ALA A 80 12.16 -11.32 -17.25
N GLN A 81 11.20 -11.93 -17.96
CA GLN A 81 9.94 -11.29 -18.34
C GLN A 81 9.04 -11.02 -17.12
N VAL A 82 8.99 -11.93 -16.16
CA VAL A 82 8.24 -11.74 -14.89
C VAL A 82 8.83 -10.58 -14.09
N GLU A 83 10.15 -10.49 -13.99
CA GLU A 83 10.82 -9.37 -13.30
C GLU A 83 10.59 -8.03 -14.02
N GLU A 84 10.60 -8.01 -15.35
CA GLU A 84 10.23 -6.80 -16.12
C GLU A 84 8.78 -6.37 -15.84
N PHE A 85 7.85 -7.32 -15.79
CA PHE A 85 6.46 -7.03 -15.44
C PHE A 85 6.32 -6.47 -14.01
N LYS A 86 7.03 -7.04 -13.02
CA LYS A 86 7.11 -6.52 -11.64
C LYS A 86 7.66 -5.09 -11.58
N LEU A 87 8.55 -4.70 -12.49
CA LEU A 87 9.03 -3.32 -12.58
C LEU A 87 7.96 -2.37 -13.12
N ILE A 88 7.14 -2.80 -14.08
CA ILE A 88 6.04 -1.98 -14.63
C ILE A 88 4.99 -1.71 -13.55
N THR A 89 4.67 -2.71 -12.72
CA THR A 89 3.67 -2.56 -11.65
C THR A 89 4.07 -1.52 -10.62
N LYS A 90 5.38 -1.21 -10.45
CA LYS A 90 5.87 -0.11 -9.61
C LYS A 90 5.35 1.27 -9.99
N TYR A 91 4.79 1.45 -11.18
CA TYR A 91 4.25 2.72 -11.67
C TYR A 91 2.72 2.84 -11.52
N LEU A 92 2.05 1.82 -11.00
CA LEU A 92 0.62 1.86 -10.64
C LEU A 92 0.33 2.71 -9.39
#